data_AF-A0A7K5FMV3-F1
#
_entry.id   AF-A0A7K5FMV3-F1
#
_cell.length_a   1.000
_cell.length_b   1.000
_cell.length_c   1.000
_cell.angle_alpha   90.00
_cell.angle_beta   90.00
_cell.angle_gamma   90.00
#
_symmetry.space_group_name_H-M   'P 1'
#
loop_
_entity.id
_entity.type
_entity.pdbx_description
1 polymer ?
#
loop_
_entity_poly.entity_id
_entity_poly.type
_entity_poly.pdbx_seq_one_letter_code
_entity_poly.pdbx_strand_id
1 'polypeptide(L)'
;CAIDEHQCGSGDCIPLHNLCDNLPQCEDGSDEAKCMRLFNGSLSTEGLVQARIGKTWHLTCAEDWNEEISDSVCHLLGLGDANVSSTVLFTGDGPFVNIAKATNSSLIFTKRHLYINVYVCIFDSHIVFAACGNHLVTQSYGARIVGGSDARREAWPWIVSLHFNSRPVCGASLVSDEWLVTAAHCVYG
;
A
#
# COMPACT_ATOMS: atom_id res chain seq x y z
N CYS A 1 3.87 1.42 24.71
CA CYS A 1 5.20 1.41 24.09
C CYS A 1 5.95 2.69 24.41
N ALA A 2 7.28 2.63 24.43
CA ALA A 2 8.17 3.77 24.65
C ALA A 2 8.16 4.78 23.48
N ILE A 3 8.86 5.91 23.65
CA ILE A 3 8.93 6.99 22.65
C ILE A 3 9.60 6.50 21.35
N ASP A 4 10.52 5.55 21.45
CA ASP A 4 11.28 4.92 20.38
C ASP A 4 10.72 3.55 19.93
N GLU A 5 9.48 3.24 20.32
CA GLU A 5 8.77 2.01 19.94
C GLU A 5 7.48 2.31 19.18
N HIS A 6 7.10 1.39 18.30
CA HIS A 6 5.81 1.30 17.61
C HIS A 6 4.92 0.27 18.31
N GLN A 7 3.62 0.55 18.37
CA GLN A 7 2.62 -0.36 18.94
C GLN A 7 1.90 -1.08 17.81
N CYS A 8 2.04 -2.40 17.73
CA CYS A 8 1.32 -3.28 16.81
C CYS A 8 -0.19 -3.20 17.07
N GLY A 9 -1.02 -3.56 16.08
CA GLY A 9 -2.46 -3.71 16.25
C GLY A 9 -2.83 -4.83 17.24
N SER A 10 -1.97 -5.83 17.40
CA SER A 10 -2.04 -6.88 18.44
C SER A 10 -1.85 -6.34 19.87
N GLY A 11 -1.24 -5.16 20.02
CA GLY A 11 -0.89 -4.55 21.31
C GLY A 11 0.58 -4.72 21.71
N ASP A 12 1.37 -5.46 20.94
CA ASP A 12 2.82 -5.62 21.16
C ASP A 12 3.60 -4.35 20.83
N CYS A 13 4.79 -4.21 21.42
CA CYS A 13 5.67 -3.07 21.19
C CYS A 13 6.95 -3.51 20.48
N ILE A 14 7.25 -2.91 19.33
CA ILE A 14 8.49 -3.16 18.58
C ILE A 14 9.35 -1.89 18.49
N PRO A 15 10.68 -2.00 18.39
CA PRO A 15 11.54 -0.84 18.14
C PRO A 15 11.22 -0.15 16.81
N LEU A 16 11.34 1.18 16.73
CA LEU A 16 11.04 1.94 15.50
C LEU A 16 11.92 1.59 14.29
N HIS A 17 13.08 0.95 14.48
CA HIS A 17 13.95 0.53 13.38
C HIS A 17 13.44 -0.75 12.68
N ASN A 18 12.58 -1.50 13.36
CA ASN A 18 11.89 -2.67 12.82
C ASN A 18 10.59 -2.29 12.10
N LEU A 19 10.21 -1.01 12.13
CA LEU A 19 9.02 -0.56 11.41
C LEU A 19 9.38 -0.41 9.93
N CYS A 20 8.69 -1.15 9.05
CA CYS A 20 8.88 -1.11 7.60
C CYS A 20 10.24 -1.63 7.13
N ASP A 21 10.70 -2.72 7.74
CA ASP A 21 11.98 -3.37 7.41
C ASP A 21 11.83 -4.64 6.56
N ASN A 22 10.64 -4.91 6.02
CA ASN A 22 10.24 -6.12 5.28
C ASN A 22 10.30 -7.41 6.11
N LEU A 23 10.37 -7.33 7.43
CA LEU A 23 10.30 -8.48 8.31
C LEU A 23 9.09 -8.30 9.24
N PRO A 24 8.10 -9.19 9.24
CA PRO A 24 7.00 -9.09 10.19
C PRO A 24 7.50 -9.46 11.59
N GLN A 25 7.62 -8.48 12.48
CA GLN A 25 7.81 -8.68 13.92
C GLN A 25 6.50 -8.64 14.69
N CYS A 26 5.49 -7.92 14.22
CA CYS A 26 4.15 -7.98 14.78
C CYS A 26 3.43 -9.26 14.31
N GLU A 27 2.70 -9.94 15.21
CA GLU A 27 1.94 -11.16 14.87
C GLU A 27 0.84 -10.89 13.82
N ASP A 28 0.33 -9.66 13.79
CA ASP A 28 -0.64 -9.17 12.83
C ASP A 28 -0.02 -8.52 11.57
N GLY A 29 1.31 -8.43 11.50
CA GLY A 29 2.03 -7.76 10.41
C GLY A 29 1.78 -6.25 10.34
N SER A 30 1.28 -5.63 11.42
CA SER A 30 0.94 -4.19 11.46
C SER A 30 2.15 -3.28 11.26
N ASP A 31 3.33 -3.77 11.57
CA ASP A 31 4.62 -3.09 11.38
C ASP A 31 5.00 -2.91 9.92
N GLU A 32 4.65 -3.89 9.08
CA GLU A 32 4.86 -3.85 7.64
C GLU A 32 3.62 -3.34 6.88
N ALA A 33 2.50 -3.16 7.57
CA ALA A 33 1.30 -2.57 7.01
C ALA A 33 1.41 -1.02 6.98
N LYS A 34 1.21 -0.41 5.80
CA LYS A 34 1.17 1.05 5.60
C LYS A 34 2.52 1.76 5.79
N CYS A 35 3.56 1.21 5.18
CA CYS A 35 4.88 1.85 5.09
C CYS A 35 4.93 3.04 4.14
N MET A 36 4.03 3.06 3.17
CA MET A 36 3.81 4.17 2.27
C MET A 36 2.36 4.61 2.32
N ARG A 37 2.11 5.88 1.99
CA ARG A 37 0.76 6.42 1.77
C ARG A 37 0.76 7.46 0.67
N LEU A 38 -0.42 7.70 0.11
CA LEU A 38 -0.68 8.83 -0.78
C LEU A 38 -1.21 10.02 0.04
N PHE A 39 -0.70 11.21 -0.22
CA PHE A 39 -1.09 12.44 0.44
C PHE A 39 -1.47 13.51 -0.60
N ASN A 40 -2.51 14.31 -0.33
CA ASN A 40 -2.91 15.42 -1.20
C ASN A 40 -3.32 15.01 -2.63
N GLY A 41 -4.06 13.90 -2.75
CA GLY A 41 -4.77 13.52 -3.98
C GLY A 41 -6.27 13.78 -3.88
N SER A 42 -6.95 13.90 -5.02
CA SER A 42 -8.41 14.03 -5.12
C SER A 42 -9.12 12.68 -5.09
N LEU A 43 -8.42 11.59 -5.41
CA LEU A 43 -8.84 10.19 -5.25
C LEU A 43 -7.94 9.43 -4.27
N SER A 44 -8.42 8.30 -3.76
CA SER A 44 -7.65 7.40 -2.88
C SER A 44 -6.46 6.72 -3.58
N THR A 45 -6.40 6.78 -4.90
CA THR A 45 -5.38 6.17 -5.76
C THR A 45 -4.43 7.18 -6.38
N GLU A 46 -4.55 8.46 -6.05
CA GLU A 46 -3.67 9.52 -6.56
C GLU A 46 -3.10 10.35 -5.40
N GLY A 47 -2.00 11.03 -5.66
CA GLY A 47 -1.37 11.92 -4.69
C GLY A 47 0.12 11.69 -4.53
N LEU A 48 0.69 12.35 -3.54
CA LEU A 48 2.11 12.36 -3.22
C LEU A 48 2.47 11.12 -2.40
N VAL A 49 3.48 10.39 -2.86
CA VAL A 49 4.00 9.25 -2.10
C VAL A 49 4.74 9.77 -0.88
N GLN A 50 4.31 9.34 0.30
CA GLN A 50 5.02 9.55 1.54
C GLN A 50 5.44 8.20 2.12
N ALA A 51 6.71 8.08 2.47
CA ALA A 51 7.23 6.95 3.21
C ALA A 51 7.25 7.27 4.71
N ARG A 52 6.91 6.27 5.53
CA ARG A 52 7.03 6.36 6.96
C ARG A 52 8.43 5.94 7.38
N ILE A 53 9.16 6.81 8.08
CA ILE A 53 10.39 6.39 8.76
C ILE A 53 10.32 6.75 10.23
N GLY A 54 10.22 5.73 11.08
CA GLY A 54 9.90 5.89 12.49
C GLY A 54 8.47 6.41 12.68
N LYS A 55 8.31 7.53 13.39
CA LYS A 55 6.98 8.11 13.69
C LYS A 55 6.56 9.24 12.73
N THR A 56 7.41 9.60 11.78
CA THR A 56 7.18 10.73 10.86
C THR A 56 7.04 10.28 9.41
N TRP A 57 6.15 10.96 8.70
CA TRP A 57 5.94 10.81 7.28
C TRP A 57 6.84 11.78 6.52
N HIS A 58 7.54 11.26 5.54
CA HIS A 58 8.45 12.02 4.70
C HIS A 58 8.04 11.90 3.25
N LEU A 59 8.21 12.98 2.48
CA LEU A 59 7.96 12.95 1.04
C LEU A 59 8.99 12.03 0.37
N THR A 60 8.53 11.18 -0.54
CA THR A 60 9.38 10.21 -1.23
C THR A 60 9.82 10.77 -2.58
N CYS A 61 11.12 10.71 -2.85
CA CYS A 61 11.72 11.14 -4.12
C CYS A 61 12.71 10.09 -4.61
N ALA A 62 12.98 10.02 -5.92
CA ALA A 62 14.05 9.19 -6.47
C ALA A 62 14.91 10.02 -7.44
N GLU A 63 16.17 9.61 -7.63
CA GLU A 63 17.04 10.23 -8.63
C GLU A 63 16.64 9.77 -10.04
N ASP A 64 16.49 8.45 -10.23
CA ASP A 64 16.06 7.82 -11.47
C ASP A 64 14.73 7.10 -11.29
N TRP A 65 13.64 7.86 -11.09
CA TRP A 65 12.31 7.28 -10.94
C TRP A 65 11.89 6.54 -12.22
N ASN A 66 11.69 5.22 -12.13
CA ASN A 66 11.32 4.36 -13.24
C ASN A 66 10.03 3.56 -12.97
N GLU A 67 9.55 2.82 -13.96
CA GLU A 67 8.36 1.95 -13.83
C GLU A 67 8.55 0.92 -12.71
N GLU A 68 9.74 0.33 -12.58
CA GLU A 68 9.99 -0.68 -11.53
C GLU A 68 9.89 -0.14 -10.10
N ILE A 69 10.36 1.09 -9.86
CA ILE A 69 10.19 1.80 -8.59
C ILE A 69 8.72 2.09 -8.39
N SER A 70 8.01 2.48 -9.45
CA SER A 70 6.57 2.71 -9.41
C SER A 70 5.83 1.44 -8.99
N ASP A 71 6.09 0.30 -9.62
CA ASP A 71 5.51 -1.01 -9.27
C ASP A 71 5.80 -1.39 -7.81
N SER A 72 7.07 -1.23 -7.39
CA SER A 72 7.48 -1.55 -6.02
C SER A 72 6.75 -0.69 -4.98
N VAL A 73 6.57 0.60 -5.26
CA VAL A 73 5.79 1.53 -4.42
C VAL A 73 4.32 1.10 -4.37
N CYS A 74 3.77 0.61 -5.48
CA CYS A 74 2.36 0.21 -5.57
C CYS A 74 2.07 -1.09 -4.84
N HIS A 75 2.98 -2.05 -4.91
CA HIS A 75 2.91 -3.25 -4.08
C HIS A 75 2.96 -2.89 -2.59
N LEU A 76 3.81 -1.95 -2.18
CA LEU A 76 3.87 -1.47 -0.79
C LEU A 76 2.63 -0.67 -0.37
N LEU A 77 1.93 -0.03 -1.31
CA LEU A 77 0.64 0.63 -1.08
C LEU A 77 -0.55 -0.35 -1.14
N GLY A 78 -0.34 -1.60 -1.57
CA GLY A 78 -1.41 -2.58 -1.80
C GLY A 78 -2.27 -2.27 -3.04
N LEU A 79 -1.76 -1.47 -3.98
CA LEU A 79 -2.47 -1.00 -5.17
C LEU A 79 -2.18 -1.82 -6.45
N GLY A 80 -1.20 -2.73 -6.42
CA GLY A 80 -0.84 -3.57 -7.57
C GLY A 80 0.32 -2.99 -8.37
N ASP A 81 0.20 -2.95 -9.70
CA ASP A 81 1.25 -2.49 -10.63
C ASP A 81 0.98 -1.07 -11.15
N ALA A 82 2.05 -0.36 -11.52
CA ALA A 82 2.00 0.98 -12.07
C ALA A 82 1.64 0.99 -13.54
N ASN A 83 0.53 1.63 -13.92
CA ASN A 83 0.15 1.74 -15.33
C ASN A 83 0.72 3.02 -15.98
N VAL A 84 0.80 4.14 -15.24
CA VAL A 84 1.48 5.39 -15.65
C VAL A 84 2.01 6.09 -14.40
N SER A 85 3.29 6.46 -14.38
CA SER A 85 3.87 7.38 -13.38
C SER A 85 4.31 8.68 -14.04
N SER A 86 3.89 9.82 -13.48
CA SER A 86 4.32 11.14 -13.94
C SER A 86 5.28 11.73 -12.92
N THR A 87 6.46 12.11 -13.37
CA THR A 87 7.53 12.67 -12.55
C THR A 87 7.41 14.19 -12.52
N VAL A 88 7.45 14.80 -11.33
CA VAL A 88 7.39 16.26 -11.20
C VAL A 88 8.61 16.75 -10.42
N LEU A 89 9.03 17.97 -10.73
CA LEU A 89 10.19 18.58 -10.11
C LEU A 89 9.76 19.30 -8.83
N PHE A 90 10.23 18.82 -7.67
CA PHE A 90 9.96 19.49 -6.41
C PHE A 90 11.16 20.37 -6.02
N THR A 91 10.90 21.67 -5.92
CA THR A 91 11.89 22.69 -5.52
C THR A 91 11.66 23.19 -4.09
N GLY A 92 10.94 22.44 -3.27
CA GLY A 92 10.66 22.80 -1.88
C GLY A 92 11.72 22.29 -0.89
N ASP A 93 11.93 23.06 0.18
CA ASP A 93 12.74 22.65 1.33
C ASP A 93 11.90 21.79 2.29
N GLY A 94 12.37 20.57 2.60
CA GLY A 94 11.71 19.69 3.55
C GLY A 94 12.49 18.40 3.82
N PRO A 95 12.11 17.62 4.86
CA PRO A 95 12.72 16.33 5.13
C PRO A 95 12.13 15.27 4.19
N PHE A 96 12.90 14.88 3.19
CA PHE A 96 12.53 13.87 2.21
C PHE A 96 13.29 12.56 2.40
N VAL A 97 12.73 11.51 1.82
CA VAL A 97 13.33 10.19 1.75
C VAL A 97 13.61 9.89 0.30
N ASN A 98 14.89 9.69 0.01
CA ASN A 98 15.29 9.17 -1.28
C ASN A 98 15.03 7.66 -1.31
N ILE A 99 14.35 7.18 -2.34
CA ILE A 99 14.19 5.76 -2.61
C ILE A 99 15.05 5.35 -3.80
N ALA A 100 15.70 4.20 -3.65
CA ALA A 100 16.45 3.54 -4.70
C ALA A 100 16.12 2.05 -4.70
N LYS A 101 16.12 1.44 -5.87
CA LYS A 101 15.92 -0.01 -5.99
C LYS A 101 17.20 -0.76 -5.60
N ALA A 102 17.07 -1.75 -4.72
CA ALA A 102 18.13 -2.69 -4.39
C ALA A 102 18.20 -3.83 -5.43
N THR A 103 19.32 -4.56 -5.44
CA THR A 103 19.54 -5.72 -6.32
C THR A 103 18.56 -6.88 -6.11
N ASN A 104 17.87 -6.91 -4.96
CA ASN A 104 16.87 -7.91 -4.60
C ASN A 104 15.41 -7.45 -4.84
N SER A 105 15.21 -6.42 -5.67
CA SER A 105 13.89 -5.81 -5.93
C SER A 105 13.21 -5.16 -4.71
N SER A 106 13.91 -5.00 -3.58
CA SER A 106 13.42 -4.19 -2.46
C SER A 106 13.73 -2.71 -2.66
N LEU A 107 13.01 -1.82 -1.96
CA LEU A 107 13.30 -0.40 -1.95
C LEU A 107 14.20 -0.04 -0.76
N ILE A 108 15.24 0.72 -1.03
CA ILE A 108 16.16 1.27 -0.04
C ILE A 108 15.70 2.69 0.29
N PHE A 109 15.45 2.95 1.57
CA PHE A 109 15.02 4.25 2.06
C PHE A 109 16.20 5.00 2.69
N THR A 110 16.59 6.13 2.08
CA THR A 110 17.68 6.95 2.58
C THR A 110 17.15 8.32 3.02
N LYS A 111 17.21 8.61 4.33
CA LYS A 111 16.93 9.96 4.84
C LYS A 111 17.96 10.95 4.29
N ARG A 112 17.50 12.04 3.69
CA ARG A 112 18.36 13.11 3.17
C ARG A 112 17.91 14.45 3.76
N HIS A 113 18.89 15.22 4.24
CA HIS A 113 18.72 16.61 4.68
C HIS A 113 19.47 17.50 3.67
N LEU A 114 18.75 17.98 2.65
CA LEU A 114 18.95 19.19 1.84
C LEU A 114 20.37 19.65 1.39
N TYR A 115 20.57 19.85 0.08
CA TYR A 115 21.03 21.10 -0.59
C TYR A 115 21.27 20.78 -2.07
N ILE A 116 20.42 21.29 -2.97
CA ILE A 116 20.63 21.39 -4.43
C ILE A 116 21.14 20.12 -5.12
N ASN A 117 20.21 19.36 -5.70
CA ASN A 117 20.20 18.94 -7.10
C ASN A 117 18.82 18.35 -7.41
N VAL A 118 18.22 18.82 -8.49
CA VAL A 118 16.99 18.38 -9.19
C VAL A 118 16.53 16.96 -8.79
N TYR A 119 15.77 16.84 -7.68
CA TYR A 119 15.10 15.59 -7.31
C TYR A 119 13.70 15.58 -7.91
N VAL A 120 13.39 14.47 -8.56
CA VAL A 120 12.06 14.18 -9.08
C VAL A 120 11.23 13.65 -7.92
N CYS A 121 10.24 14.43 -7.50
CA CYS A 121 9.25 14.03 -6.49
C CYS A 121 7.89 14.15 -7.15
N ILE A 122 7.16 13.04 -7.28
CA ILE A 122 5.89 13.02 -8.00
C ILE A 122 4.90 14.00 -7.36
N PHE A 123 4.37 14.89 -8.21
CA PHE A 123 3.26 15.82 -7.96
C PHE A 123 2.40 15.88 -9.23
N ASP A 124 1.59 14.87 -9.55
CA ASP A 124 0.45 15.18 -10.42
C ASP A 124 -0.75 14.25 -10.25
N SER A 125 -1.90 14.84 -10.53
CA SER A 125 -3.28 14.39 -10.65
C SER A 125 -3.52 13.14 -11.50
N HIS A 126 -2.48 12.44 -11.91
CA HIS A 126 -2.55 11.26 -12.76
C HIS A 126 -1.38 10.32 -12.45
N ILE A 127 -1.34 9.79 -11.23
CA ILE A 127 -0.93 8.39 -11.11
C ILE A 127 -2.18 7.55 -11.38
N VAL A 128 -2.40 7.21 -12.65
CA VAL A 128 -3.48 6.29 -13.02
C VAL A 128 -2.93 4.89 -12.81
N PHE A 129 -3.17 4.33 -11.63
CA PHE A 129 -3.03 2.90 -11.41
C PHE A 129 -4.22 2.16 -12.02
N ALA A 130 -3.93 1.26 -12.95
CA ALA A 130 -4.85 0.22 -13.40
C ALA A 130 -4.55 -1.03 -12.58
N ALA A 131 -5.47 -1.74 -11.94
CA ALA A 131 -6.90 -1.60 -11.85
C ALA A 131 -7.31 -2.29 -10.54
N CYS A 132 -8.20 -1.67 -9.75
CA CYS A 132 -8.96 -2.43 -8.76
C CYS A 132 -9.74 -3.53 -9.52
N GLY A 133 -9.74 -4.76 -9.02
CA GLY A 133 -10.46 -5.87 -9.68
C GLY A 133 -9.64 -6.70 -10.68
N ASN A 134 -8.30 -6.60 -10.68
CA ASN A 134 -7.43 -7.52 -11.43
C ASN A 134 -7.35 -8.89 -10.74
N HIS A 135 -7.83 -9.93 -11.42
CA HIS A 135 -7.76 -11.30 -10.91
C HIS A 135 -6.32 -11.83 -11.02
N LEU A 136 -5.70 -12.25 -9.91
CA LEU A 136 -4.28 -12.65 -9.87
C LEU A 136 -4.00 -14.01 -10.54
N VAL A 137 -5.03 -14.66 -11.09
CA VAL A 137 -4.93 -15.92 -11.83
C VAL A 137 -5.63 -15.78 -13.18
N THR A 138 -4.99 -16.10 -14.29
CA THR A 138 -5.67 -16.16 -15.59
C THR A 138 -6.58 -17.39 -15.68
N GLN A 139 -7.74 -17.34 -15.03
CA GLN A 139 -8.80 -18.33 -15.20
C GLN A 139 -9.84 -17.76 -16.16
N SER A 140 -10.00 -18.43 -17.30
CA SER A 140 -11.08 -18.16 -18.26
C SER A 140 -12.40 -18.55 -17.61
N TYR A 141 -13.14 -17.55 -17.12
CA TYR A 141 -14.43 -17.74 -16.46
C TYR A 141 -15.56 -17.28 -17.36
N GLY A 142 -16.60 -18.11 -17.48
CA GLY A 142 -17.89 -17.68 -18.03
C GLY A 142 -18.59 -16.74 -17.07
N ALA A 143 -19.39 -15.80 -17.60
CA ALA A 143 -20.06 -14.72 -16.85
C ALA A 143 -21.05 -15.17 -15.75
N ARG A 144 -21.23 -16.48 -15.51
CA ARG A 144 -22.19 -17.01 -14.55
C ARG A 144 -21.65 -18.29 -13.89
N ILE A 145 -21.60 -18.28 -12.56
CA ILE A 145 -21.24 -19.46 -11.76
C ILE A 145 -22.51 -20.23 -11.42
N VAL A 146 -22.72 -21.39 -12.04
CA VAL A 146 -23.74 -22.38 -11.65
C VAL A 146 -23.04 -23.73 -11.58
N GLY A 147 -22.97 -24.34 -10.40
CA GLY A 147 -22.18 -25.58 -10.20
C GLY A 147 -20.68 -25.37 -10.38
N GLY A 148 -20.15 -24.21 -9.98
CA GLY A 148 -18.73 -23.88 -10.10
C GLY A 148 -17.81 -24.75 -9.26
N SER A 149 -16.50 -24.52 -9.41
CA SER A 149 -15.44 -25.17 -8.63
C SER A 149 -14.86 -24.22 -7.59
N ASP A 150 -14.19 -24.77 -6.58
CA ASP A 150 -13.45 -23.99 -5.59
C ASP A 150 -12.47 -23.03 -6.28
N ALA A 151 -12.46 -21.78 -5.81
CA ALA A 151 -11.50 -20.78 -6.26
C ALA A 151 -10.11 -21.13 -5.73
N ARG A 152 -9.08 -20.86 -6.54
CA ARG A 152 -7.69 -20.96 -6.06
C ARG A 152 -7.46 -19.88 -5.00
N ARG A 153 -6.63 -20.17 -4.01
CA ARG A 153 -6.16 -19.15 -3.06
C ARG A 153 -5.56 -17.96 -3.83
N GLU A 154 -5.85 -16.74 -3.39
CA GLU A 154 -5.50 -15.46 -4.04
C GLU A 154 -6.12 -15.21 -5.43
N ALA A 155 -7.03 -16.06 -5.91
CA ALA A 155 -7.71 -15.81 -7.19
C ALA A 155 -8.50 -14.48 -7.15
N TRP A 156 -9.26 -14.27 -6.07
CA TRP A 156 -10.10 -13.08 -5.86
C TRP A 156 -9.64 -12.33 -4.58
N PRO A 157 -8.56 -11.54 -4.61
CA PRO A 157 -7.94 -10.99 -3.39
C PRO A 157 -8.85 -10.07 -2.57
N TRP A 158 -9.83 -9.43 -3.21
CA TRP A 158 -10.77 -8.54 -2.54
C TRP A 158 -11.93 -9.26 -1.84
N ILE A 159 -12.07 -10.59 -1.96
CA ILE A 159 -13.18 -11.31 -1.32
C ILE A 159 -12.95 -11.43 0.19
N VAL A 160 -13.92 -10.97 0.98
CA VAL A 160 -13.84 -10.97 2.44
C VAL A 160 -15.05 -11.67 3.03
N SER A 161 -14.86 -12.39 4.14
CA SER A 161 -15.94 -13.03 4.89
C SER A 161 -16.21 -12.28 6.20
N LEU A 162 -17.41 -11.75 6.33
CA LEU A 162 -17.89 -11.06 7.53
C LEU A 162 -18.43 -12.08 8.55
N HIS A 163 -17.92 -12.00 9.78
CA HIS A 163 -18.25 -12.93 10.85
C HIS A 163 -19.04 -12.27 11.96
N PHE A 164 -20.08 -12.94 12.46
CA PHE A 164 -20.82 -12.57 13.67
C PHE A 164 -20.91 -13.79 14.60
N ASN A 165 -20.55 -13.62 15.87
CA ASN A 165 -20.41 -14.73 16.84
C ASN A 165 -19.56 -15.89 16.30
N SER A 166 -18.41 -15.56 15.69
CA SER A 166 -17.47 -16.52 15.09
C SER A 166 -18.04 -17.37 13.94
N ARG A 167 -19.16 -16.96 13.34
CA ARG A 167 -19.76 -17.63 12.18
C ARG A 167 -19.77 -16.70 10.97
N PRO A 168 -19.44 -17.18 9.75
CA PRO A 168 -19.54 -16.38 8.54
C PRO A 168 -21.02 -16.13 8.22
N VAL A 169 -21.40 -14.85 8.09
CA VAL A 169 -22.78 -14.44 7.84
C VAL A 169 -22.93 -13.79 6.47
N CYS A 170 -21.94 -13.00 6.06
CA CYS A 170 -21.98 -12.27 4.80
C CYS A 170 -20.62 -12.24 4.10
N GLY A 171 -20.65 -11.90 2.81
CA GLY A 171 -19.48 -11.51 2.05
C GLY A 171 -19.29 -9.99 2.06
N ALA A 172 -18.07 -9.55 1.76
CA ALA A 172 -17.74 -8.17 1.48
C ALA A 172 -16.63 -8.11 0.41
N SER A 173 -16.46 -6.92 -0.17
CA SER A 173 -15.36 -6.61 -1.08
C SER A 173 -14.46 -5.54 -0.46
N LEU A 174 -13.15 -5.79 -0.45
CA LEU A 174 -12.15 -4.78 -0.11
C LEU A 174 -12.10 -3.71 -1.20
N VAL A 175 -12.35 -2.45 -0.83
CA VAL A 175 -12.30 -1.31 -1.76
C VAL A 175 -11.16 -0.33 -1.44
N SER A 176 -10.65 -0.37 -0.20
CA SER A 176 -9.40 0.27 0.20
C SER A 176 -8.79 -0.47 1.39
N ASP A 177 -7.62 -0.04 1.82
CA ASP A 177 -6.91 -0.49 3.03
C ASP A 177 -7.73 -0.44 4.34
N GLU A 178 -8.76 0.39 4.43
CA GLU A 178 -9.58 0.57 5.63
C GLU A 178 -11.08 0.40 5.38
N TRP A 179 -11.49 0.20 4.12
CA TRP A 179 -12.90 0.18 3.74
C TRP A 179 -13.30 -1.11 3.05
N LEU A 180 -14.38 -1.71 3.57
CA LEU A 180 -15.10 -2.83 2.98
C LEU A 180 -16.46 -2.36 2.47
N VAL A 181 -16.90 -2.89 1.33
CA VAL A 181 -18.27 -2.73 0.84
C VAL A 181 -19.03 -4.04 1.04
N THR A 182 -20.20 -3.95 1.66
CA THR A 182 -21.13 -5.07 1.83
C THR A 182 -22.58 -4.56 1.70
N ALA A 183 -23.55 -5.47 1.76
CA ALA A 183 -24.95 -5.09 1.73
C ALA A 183 -25.40 -4.49 3.08
N ALA A 184 -26.26 -3.48 3.05
CA ALA A 184 -26.75 -2.82 4.27
C ALA A 184 -27.43 -3.80 5.24
N HIS A 185 -28.15 -4.80 4.72
CA HIS A 185 -28.82 -5.83 5.53
C HIS A 185 -27.85 -6.80 6.24
N CYS A 186 -26.55 -6.77 5.91
CA CYS A 186 -25.52 -7.51 6.63
C CYS A 186 -25.00 -6.75 7.86
N VAL A 187 -25.30 -5.44 7.98
CA VAL A 187 -24.77 -4.57 9.04
C VAL A 187 -25.88 -4.09 9.97
N TYR A 188 -26.93 -3.51 9.40
CA TYR A 188 -28.11 -3.03 10.13
C TYR A 188 -29.34 -3.72 9.54
N GLY A 189 -29.50 -5.00 9.89
CA GLY A 189 -30.63 -5.84 9.52
C GLY A 189 -31.31 -6.37 10.76
#